data_AF-A0A942EL57-F1
#
_entry.id   AF-A0A942EL57-F1
#
_cell.length_a   1.000
_cell.length_b   1.000
_cell.length_c   1.000
_cell.angle_alpha   90.00
_cell.angle_beta   90.00
_cell.angle_gamma   90.00
#
_symmetry.space_group_name_H-M   'P 1'
#
loop_
_entity.id
_entity.type
_entity.pdbx_description
1 polymer ?
#
loop_
_entity_poly.entity_id
_entity_poly.type
_entity_poly.pdbx_seq_one_letter_code
_entity_poly.pdbx_strand_id
1 'polypeptide(L)'
;SLVIVMDENFREIVRHRRLYGDTKQQRMEWLPYLRQLSLRPRALKYSGIYDMMPAAMKQFLEGCSNTETGKVLKVLAELTDRTGFDSALSTVSQALCYGASDAESLKNLYRRLYTDVPELPPMPLGPEIPAVRQMPTNLIAYDVFLRKGGGTNA
;
A
#
# COMPACT_ATOMS: atom_id res chain seq x y z
N SER A 1 -1.60 -30.54 2.36
CA SER A 1 -0.31 -31.14 1.93
C SER A 1 0.72 -30.05 1.65
N LEU A 2 1.99 -30.26 2.01
CA LEU A 2 3.10 -29.30 1.85
C LEU A 2 4.09 -29.81 0.77
N VAL A 3 4.77 -28.90 0.08
CA VAL A 3 5.97 -29.19 -0.73
C VAL A 3 7.17 -28.67 0.06
N ILE A 4 8.15 -29.52 0.29
CA ILE A 4 9.38 -29.16 1.00
C ILE A 4 10.50 -29.22 -0.03
N VAL A 5 11.16 -28.08 -0.26
CA VAL A 5 12.34 -27.98 -1.11
C VAL A 5 13.55 -28.22 -0.22
N MET A 6 14.39 -29.18 -0.59
CA MET A 6 15.59 -29.59 0.16
C MET A 6 16.85 -29.33 -0.67
N ASP A 7 17.99 -29.16 0.01
CA ASP A 7 19.31 -29.12 -0.63
C ASP A 7 19.83 -30.53 -0.96
N GLU A 8 21.02 -30.60 -1.56
CA GLU A 8 21.70 -31.86 -1.92
C GLU A 8 22.03 -32.75 -0.70
N ASN A 9 22.09 -32.16 0.50
CA ASN A 9 22.32 -32.85 1.77
C ASN A 9 21.01 -33.17 2.50
N PHE A 10 19.86 -33.10 1.82
CA PHE A 10 18.52 -33.29 2.39
C PHE A 10 18.16 -32.32 3.53
N ARG A 11 18.80 -31.15 3.59
CA ARG A 11 18.44 -30.08 4.52
C ARG A 11 17.30 -29.27 3.95
N GLU A 12 16.31 -28.99 4.80
CA GLU A 12 15.15 -28.19 4.42
C GLU A 12 15.56 -26.74 4.11
N ILE A 13 15.20 -26.25 2.91
CA ILE A 13 15.41 -24.86 2.51
C ILE A 13 14.12 -24.06 2.70
N VAL A 14 13.01 -24.52 2.10
CA VAL A 14 11.72 -23.82 2.14
C VAL A 14 10.55 -24.81 2.14
N ARG A 15 9.47 -24.46 2.85
CA ARG A 15 8.21 -25.20 2.85
C ARG A 15 7.11 -24.34 2.23
N HIS A 16 6.48 -24.84 1.18
CA HIS A 16 5.32 -24.20 0.56
C HIS A 16 4.05 -25.03 0.72
N ARG A 17 2.90 -24.36 0.86
CA ARG A 17 1.61 -25.03 0.85
C ARG A 17 1.24 -25.39 -0.58
N ARG A 18 0.87 -26.67 -0.80
CA ARG A 18 0.34 -27.09 -2.10
C ARG A 18 -0.97 -26.36 -2.37
N LEU A 19 -1.06 -25.75 -3.54
CA LEU A 19 -2.30 -25.18 -4.06
C LEU A 19 -2.97 -26.28 -4.89
N TYR A 20 -4.19 -26.63 -4.52
CA TYR A 20 -5.04 -27.55 -5.26
C TYR A 20 -6.31 -26.79 -5.65
N GLY A 21 -6.86 -27.08 -6.82
CA GLY A 21 -8.10 -26.48 -7.30
C GLY A 21 -8.15 -26.44 -8.83
N ASP A 22 -9.34 -26.19 -9.36
CA ASP A 22 -9.59 -26.17 -10.81
C ASP A 22 -9.07 -24.88 -11.47
N THR A 23 -8.70 -23.88 -10.67
CA THR A 23 -8.14 -22.61 -11.12
C THR A 23 -6.61 -22.60 -11.01
N LYS A 24 -5.95 -21.93 -11.97
CA LYS A 24 -4.50 -21.71 -11.92
C LYS A 24 -4.17 -20.79 -10.75
N GLN A 25 -3.73 -21.37 -9.65
CA GLN A 25 -3.30 -20.63 -8.46
C GLN A 25 -1.78 -20.54 -8.43
N GLN A 26 -1.27 -19.36 -8.09
CA GLN A 26 0.15 -19.14 -7.83
C GLN A 26 0.27 -18.47 -6.47
N ARG A 27 1.24 -18.91 -5.68
CA ARG A 27 1.56 -18.30 -4.38
C ARG A 27 3.05 -18.11 -4.32
N MET A 28 3.46 -16.85 -4.18
CA MET A 28 4.85 -16.45 -4.06
C MET A 28 5.09 -15.93 -2.64
N GLU A 29 6.22 -16.28 -2.06
CA GLU A 29 6.63 -15.73 -0.77
C GLU A 29 7.33 -14.40 -1.01
N TRP A 30 6.58 -13.30 -0.86
CA TRP A 30 7.04 -11.96 -1.23
C TRP A 30 8.04 -11.34 -0.24
N LEU A 31 8.05 -11.79 1.01
CA LEU A 31 8.81 -11.16 2.09
C LEU A 31 10.33 -11.08 1.82
N PRO A 32 11.02 -12.16 1.38
CA PRO A 32 12.45 -12.10 1.09
C PRO A 32 12.78 -11.09 -0.02
N TYR A 33 11.94 -11.05 -1.05
CA TYR A 33 12.11 -10.14 -2.18
C TYR A 33 11.86 -8.68 -1.80
N LEU A 34 10.81 -8.40 -1.03
CA LEU A 34 10.53 -7.05 -0.52
C LEU A 34 11.66 -6.55 0.39
N ARG A 35 12.21 -7.42 1.25
CA ARG A 35 13.40 -7.06 2.05
C ARG A 35 14.60 -6.72 1.16
N GLN A 36 14.90 -7.54 0.15
CA GLN A 36 16.00 -7.26 -0.78
C GLN A 36 15.78 -5.96 -1.59
N LEU A 37 14.56 -5.74 -2.08
CA LEU A 37 14.19 -4.54 -2.84
C LEU A 37 14.22 -3.27 -1.96
N SER A 38 13.89 -3.38 -0.67
CA SER A 38 13.99 -2.25 0.27
C SER A 38 15.42 -1.74 0.44
N LEU A 39 16.42 -2.62 0.31
CA LEU A 39 17.85 -2.25 0.37
C LEU A 39 18.34 -1.63 -0.94
N ARG A 40 17.82 -2.10 -2.08
CA ARG A 40 18.24 -1.65 -3.42
C ARG A 40 17.02 -1.27 -4.28
N PRO A 41 16.34 -0.15 -3.97
CA PRO A 41 15.08 0.21 -4.63
C PRO A 41 15.23 0.50 -6.14
N ARG A 42 16.41 0.95 -6.58
CA ARG A 42 16.69 1.20 -8.01
C ARG A 42 16.67 -0.07 -8.86
N ALA A 43 16.88 -1.25 -8.26
CA ALA A 43 16.85 -2.52 -8.97
C ALA A 43 15.43 -3.01 -9.29
N LEU A 44 14.40 -2.40 -8.68
CA LEU A 44 13.00 -2.81 -8.80
C LEU A 44 12.58 -3.00 -10.26
N LYS A 45 12.70 -1.94 -11.08
CA LYS A 45 12.24 -1.93 -12.48
C LYS A 45 12.98 -2.91 -13.40
N TYR A 46 14.18 -3.34 -13.00
CA TYR A 46 15.03 -4.23 -13.77
C TYR A 46 15.00 -5.67 -13.23
N SER A 47 14.26 -5.92 -12.15
CA SER A 47 14.10 -7.25 -11.57
C SER A 47 12.90 -7.95 -12.21
N GLY A 48 13.06 -9.23 -12.60
CA GLY A 48 11.94 -10.03 -13.10
C GLY A 48 10.81 -10.24 -12.06
N ILE A 49 11.10 -9.97 -10.78
CA ILE A 49 10.12 -9.97 -9.69
C ILE A 49 9.11 -8.85 -9.86
N TYR A 50 9.50 -7.71 -10.46
CA TYR A 50 8.58 -6.63 -10.74
C TYR A 50 7.46 -7.11 -11.66
N ASP A 51 7.78 -7.85 -12.73
CA ASP A 51 6.77 -8.36 -13.66
C ASP A 51 5.77 -9.32 -13.01
N MET A 52 6.21 -10.08 -12.01
CA MET A 52 5.36 -11.00 -11.25
C MET A 52 4.50 -10.30 -10.19
N MET A 53 4.78 -9.03 -9.88
CA MET A 53 4.11 -8.28 -8.81
C MET A 53 2.65 -7.97 -9.16
N PRO A 54 1.72 -8.01 -8.18
CA PRO A 54 0.33 -7.63 -8.41
C PRO A 54 0.19 -6.22 -8.99
N ALA A 55 -0.75 -6.05 -9.93
CA ALA A 55 -0.93 -4.80 -10.67
C ALA A 55 -1.16 -3.58 -9.76
N ALA A 56 -1.95 -3.73 -8.68
CA ALA A 56 -2.18 -2.65 -7.72
C ALA A 56 -0.87 -2.17 -7.05
N MET A 57 0.04 -3.08 -6.74
CA MET A 57 1.33 -2.72 -6.16
C MET A 57 2.23 -1.99 -7.15
N LYS A 58 2.25 -2.45 -8.41
CA LYS A 58 2.98 -1.77 -9.50
C LYS A 58 2.49 -0.34 -9.68
N GLN A 59 1.18 -0.16 -9.79
CA GLN A 59 0.55 1.15 -9.97
C GLN A 59 0.88 2.10 -8.82
N PHE A 60 0.88 1.60 -7.58
CA PHE A 60 1.27 2.39 -6.41
C PHE A 60 2.74 2.82 -6.48
N LEU A 61 3.64 1.88 -6.80
CA LEU A 61 5.08 2.14 -6.90
C LEU A 61 5.44 3.06 -8.07
N GLU A 62 4.68 3.05 -9.15
CA GLU A 62 4.83 3.98 -10.29
C GLU A 62 4.47 5.42 -9.93
N GLY A 63 3.50 5.61 -9.04
CA GLY A 63 3.15 6.93 -8.49
C GLY A 63 4.14 7.45 -7.44
N CYS A 64 5.02 6.59 -6.91
CA CYS A 64 6.00 6.98 -5.90
C CYS A 64 7.23 7.65 -6.54
N SER A 65 7.74 8.70 -5.91
CA SER A 65 9.04 9.28 -6.28
C SER A 65 10.18 8.32 -5.91
N ASN A 66 11.31 8.37 -6.63
CA ASN A 66 12.47 7.48 -6.39
C ASN A 66 12.99 7.51 -4.94
N THR A 67 12.85 8.65 -4.25
CA THR A 67 13.24 8.82 -2.84
C THR A 67 12.26 8.13 -1.89
N GLU A 68 10.97 8.14 -2.23
CA GLU A 68 9.92 7.51 -1.44
C GLU A 68 9.78 6.01 -1.73
N THR A 69 10.09 5.54 -2.95
CA THR A 69 10.00 4.12 -3.33
C THR A 69 10.75 3.22 -2.34
N GLY A 70 11.95 3.61 -1.89
CA GLY A 70 12.72 2.84 -0.92
C GLY A 70 12.06 2.79 0.46
N LYS A 71 11.49 3.90 0.92
CA LYS A 71 10.77 3.97 2.20
C LYS A 71 9.49 3.15 2.15
N VAL A 72 8.73 3.28 1.06
CA VAL A 72 7.52 2.51 0.78
C VAL A 72 7.83 1.01 0.79
N LEU A 73 8.85 0.56 0.07
CA LEU A 73 9.25 -0.86 0.04
C LEU A 73 9.65 -1.37 1.44
N LYS A 74 10.31 -0.54 2.24
CA LYS A 74 10.64 -0.89 3.64
C LYS A 74 9.39 -1.03 4.51
N VAL A 75 8.43 -0.10 4.39
CA VAL A 75 7.14 -0.19 5.09
C VAL A 75 6.39 -1.43 4.62
N LEU A 76 6.30 -1.69 3.31
CA LEU A 76 5.64 -2.88 2.76
C LEU A 76 6.25 -4.19 3.28
N ALA A 77 7.58 -4.27 3.37
CA ALA A 77 8.25 -5.42 3.96
C ALA A 77 7.85 -5.60 5.43
N GLU A 78 7.80 -4.52 6.21
CA GLU A 78 7.37 -4.54 7.61
C GLU A 78 5.90 -4.96 7.77
N LEU A 79 4.99 -4.42 6.94
CA LEU A 79 3.58 -4.78 6.98
C LEU A 79 3.34 -6.25 6.61
N THR A 80 4.05 -6.71 5.58
CA THR A 80 4.00 -8.10 5.11
C THR A 80 4.50 -9.08 6.17
N ASP A 81 5.53 -8.70 6.94
CA ASP A 81 6.07 -9.50 8.04
C ASP A 81 5.06 -9.64 9.20
N ARG A 82 4.31 -8.57 9.49
CA ARG A 82 3.35 -8.53 10.60
C ARG A 82 2.03 -9.24 10.33
N THR A 83 1.44 -9.02 9.15
CA THR A 83 0.05 -9.43 8.84
C THR A 83 -0.09 -10.25 7.57
N GLY A 84 1.02 -10.52 6.88
CA GLY A 84 1.03 -11.21 5.60
C GLY A 84 0.87 -10.27 4.39
N PHE A 85 1.15 -10.82 3.21
CA PHE A 85 1.21 -10.06 1.96
C PHE A 85 -0.17 -9.59 1.49
N ASP A 86 -1.22 -10.39 1.70
CA ASP A 86 -2.59 -10.06 1.27
C ASP A 86 -3.10 -8.79 1.98
N SER A 87 -2.79 -8.63 3.27
CA SER A 87 -3.11 -7.45 4.08
C SER A 87 -2.31 -6.21 3.65
N ALA A 88 -1.05 -6.38 3.24
CA ALA A 88 -0.27 -5.30 2.66
C ALA A 88 -0.85 -4.86 1.30
N LEU A 89 -1.29 -5.82 0.48
CA LEU A 89 -1.88 -5.56 -0.83
C LEU A 89 -3.24 -4.84 -0.72
N SER A 90 -4.10 -5.23 0.22
CA SER A 90 -5.37 -4.53 0.47
C SER A 90 -5.12 -3.08 0.90
N THR A 91 -4.16 -2.84 1.81
CA THR A 91 -3.77 -1.49 2.23
C THR A 91 -3.34 -0.63 1.05
N VAL A 92 -2.53 -1.19 0.15
CA VAL A 92 -2.06 -0.50 -1.06
C VAL A 92 -3.21 -0.18 -2.01
N SER A 93 -4.15 -1.11 -2.21
CA SER A 93 -5.33 -0.86 -3.04
C SER A 93 -6.17 0.30 -2.50
N GLN A 94 -6.30 0.41 -1.18
CA GLN A 94 -7.02 1.52 -0.55
C GLN A 94 -6.24 2.84 -0.61
N ALA A 95 -4.91 2.79 -0.48
CA ALA A 95 -4.06 3.96 -0.65
C ALA A 95 -4.16 4.54 -2.07
N LEU A 96 -4.24 3.68 -3.09
CA LEU A 96 -4.51 4.09 -4.48
C LEU A 96 -5.87 4.79 -4.62
N CYS A 97 -6.92 4.27 -3.98
CA CYS A 97 -8.25 4.92 -4.01
C CYS A 97 -8.23 6.33 -3.42
N TYR A 98 -7.37 6.58 -2.41
CA TYR A 98 -7.20 7.91 -1.82
C TYR A 98 -6.17 8.79 -2.54
N GLY A 99 -5.51 8.28 -3.59
CA GLY A 99 -4.47 9.02 -4.31
C GLY A 99 -3.22 9.30 -3.48
N ALA A 100 -2.96 8.50 -2.43
CA ALA A 100 -1.77 8.67 -1.60
C ALA A 100 -0.57 8.00 -2.25
N SER A 101 0.61 8.65 -2.20
CA SER A 101 1.87 8.12 -2.75
C SER A 101 3.01 8.03 -1.72
N ASP A 102 2.70 8.25 -0.44
CA ASP A 102 3.71 8.44 0.60
C ASP A 102 3.78 7.27 1.58
N ALA A 103 4.98 7.00 2.10
CA ALA A 103 5.21 5.91 3.03
C ALA A 103 4.45 6.09 4.37
N GLU A 104 4.36 7.33 4.88
CA GLU A 104 3.62 7.63 6.12
C GLU A 104 2.11 7.47 5.95
N SER A 105 1.56 7.91 4.82
CA SER A 105 0.15 7.73 4.48
C SER A 105 -0.23 6.25 4.45
N LEU A 106 0.63 5.42 3.85
CA LEU A 106 0.46 3.97 3.80
C LEU A 106 0.53 3.34 5.20
N LYS A 107 1.48 3.78 6.04
CA LYS A 107 1.61 3.33 7.43
C LYS A 107 0.39 3.70 8.28
N ASN A 108 -0.17 4.89 8.08
CA ASN A 108 -1.35 5.36 8.79
C ASN A 108 -2.61 4.60 8.37
N LEU A 109 -2.77 4.33 7.06
CA LEU A 109 -3.86 3.48 6.56
C LEU A 109 -3.78 2.07 7.13
N TYR A 110 -2.59 1.47 7.11
CA TYR A 110 -2.38 0.17 7.74
C TYR A 110 -2.75 0.19 9.22
N ARG A 111 -2.32 1.22 9.95
CA ARG A 111 -2.62 1.35 11.39
C ARG A 111 -4.11 1.38 11.64
N ARG A 112 -4.85 2.16 10.84
CA ARG A 112 -6.31 2.27 10.91
C ARG A 112 -7.01 0.93 10.66
N LEU A 113 -6.51 0.12 9.72
CA LEU A 113 -7.16 -1.14 9.33
C LEU A 113 -6.84 -2.31 10.26
N TYR A 114 -5.60 -2.38 10.76
CA TYR A 114 -5.06 -3.59 11.36
C TYR A 114 -4.52 -3.41 12.78
N THR A 115 -4.48 -2.19 13.31
CA THR A 115 -4.07 -2.00 14.71
C THR A 115 -5.31 -2.02 15.59
N ASP A 116 -5.25 -2.73 16.72
CA ASP A 116 -6.28 -2.76 17.77
C ASP A 116 -6.40 -1.41 18.53
N VAL A 117 -6.18 -0.28 17.84
CA VAL A 117 -6.47 1.04 18.41
C VAL A 117 -7.94 1.33 18.11
N PRO A 118 -8.83 1.30 19.12
CA PRO A 118 -10.24 1.60 18.91
C PRO A 118 -10.38 3.02 18.36
N GLU A 119 -11.16 3.20 17.29
CA GLU A 119 -11.58 4.53 16.86
C GLU A 119 -12.34 5.17 18.02
N LEU A 120 -11.75 6.22 18.61
CA LEU A 120 -12.37 6.91 19.73
C LEU A 120 -13.68 7.56 19.23
N PRO A 121 -14.79 7.41 19.98
CA PRO A 121 -16.02 8.07 19.61
C PRO A 121 -15.82 9.59 19.55
N PRO A 122 -16.53 10.29 18.65
CA PRO A 122 -16.51 11.75 18.63
C PRO A 122 -16.81 12.30 20.02
N MET A 123 -16.02 13.28 20.47
CA MET A 123 -16.24 13.92 21.76
C MET A 123 -17.64 14.56 21.75
N PRO A 124 -18.49 14.30 22.76
CA PRO A 124 -19.79 14.95 22.83
C PRO A 124 -19.58 16.46 22.93
N LEU A 125 -20.22 17.21 22.03
CA LEU A 125 -20.19 18.66 22.06
C LEU A 125 -20.98 19.14 23.28
N GLY A 126 -20.35 19.96 24.11
CA GLY A 126 -21.03 20.58 25.24
C GLY A 126 -22.09 21.60 24.80
N PRO A 127 -23.08 21.91 25.65
CA PRO A 127 -24.12 22.91 25.35
C PRO A 127 -23.56 24.33 25.18
N GLU A 128 -22.32 24.58 25.61
CA GLU A 128 -21.58 25.84 25.42
C GLU A 128 -21.11 26.05 23.97
N ILE A 129 -21.07 25.00 23.14
CA ILE A 129 -20.61 25.07 21.76
C ILE A 129 -21.80 25.46 20.86
N PRO A 130 -21.80 26.65 20.24
CA PRO A 130 -22.89 27.06 19.37
C PRO A 130 -23.00 26.11 18.16
N ALA A 131 -24.22 25.67 17.85
CA ALA A 131 -24.49 24.89 16.66
C ALA A 131 -24.38 25.78 15.40
N VAL A 132 -23.16 25.93 14.88
CA VAL A 132 -22.91 26.66 13.65
C VAL A 132 -23.40 25.82 12.47
N ARG A 133 -24.39 26.32 11.74
CA ARG A 133 -24.81 25.70 10.47
C ARG A 133 -23.63 25.77 9.50
N GLN A 134 -23.33 24.67 8.82
CA GLN A 134 -22.31 24.67 7.78
C GLN A 134 -22.66 25.75 6.75
N MET A 135 -21.76 26.72 6.57
CA MET A 135 -21.93 27.80 5.60
C MET A 135 -21.97 27.16 4.21
N PRO A 136 -23.02 27.38 3.40
CA PRO A 136 -23.06 26.86 2.04
C PRO A 136 -21.92 27.49 1.25
N THR A 137 -20.88 26.71 0.98
CA THR A 137 -19.71 27.19 0.24
C THR A 137 -20.03 27.08 -1.24
N ASN A 138 -20.19 28.23 -1.92
CA ASN A 138 -20.31 28.27 -3.36
C ASN A 138 -18.91 28.36 -3.99
N LEU A 139 -18.30 27.21 -4.26
CA LEU A 139 -16.98 27.09 -4.89
C LEU A 139 -16.98 27.58 -6.36
N ILE A 140 -18.14 27.54 -7.03
CA ILE A 140 -18.29 27.95 -8.44
C ILE A 140 -17.94 29.43 -8.61
N ALA A 141 -18.27 30.28 -7.63
CA ALA A 141 -17.93 31.70 -7.66
C ALA A 141 -16.41 31.96 -7.68
N TYR A 142 -15.62 31.07 -7.06
CA TYR A 142 -14.15 31.16 -7.05
C TYR A 142 -13.53 30.64 -8.35
N ASP A 143 -14.10 29.59 -8.95
CA ASP A 143 -13.63 29.04 -10.23
C ASP A 143 -13.68 30.05 -11.38
N VAL A 144 -14.59 31.02 -11.34
CA VAL A 144 -14.67 32.11 -12.32
C VAL A 144 -13.38 32.95 -12.34
N PHE A 145 -12.73 33.14 -11.18
CA PHE A 145 -11.48 33.89 -11.09
C PHE A 145 -10.25 33.09 -11.55
N LEU A 146 -10.35 31.75 -11.59
CA LEU A 146 -9.27 30.85 -12.00
C LEU A 146 -9.18 30.66 -13.52
N ARG A 147 -10.18 31.11 -14.29
CA ARG A 147 -10.28 30.92 -15.75
C ARG A 147 -9.17 31.55 -16.61
N LYS A 148 -8.16 32.20 -16.03
CA LYS A 148 -7.07 32.84 -16.80
C LYS A 148 -5.67 32.62 -16.23
N GLY A 149 -5.40 31.42 -15.70
CA GLY A 149 -4.10 31.10 -15.12
C GLY A 149 -3.75 29.61 -15.12
N GLY A 150 -3.97 28.92 -16.23
CA GLY A 150 -3.50 27.55 -16.43
C GLY A 150 -3.10 27.38 -17.88
N GLY A 151 -1.84 27.66 -18.20
CA GLY A 151 -1.27 27.34 -19.51
C GLY A 151 -1.48 25.86 -19.80
N THR A 152 -2.03 25.57 -20.96
CA THR A 152 -2.06 24.24 -21.57
C THR A 152 -0.63 23.70 -21.65
N ASN A 153 -0.31 22.69 -20.84
CA ASN A 153 0.83 21.84 -21.11
C ASN A 153 0.33 20.68 -21.98
N ALA A 154 0.74 20.72 -23.24
CA ALA A 154 0.70 19.62 -24.20
C ALA A 154 1.72 18.54 -23.84
#